data_AF-A0A7W1TEC6-F1
#
_entry.id   AF-A0A7W1TEC6-F1
#
_cell.length_a   1.000
_cell.length_b   1.000
_cell.length_c   1.000
_cell.angle_alpha   90.00
_cell.angle_beta   90.00
_cell.angle_gamma   90.00
#
_symmetry.space_group_name_H-M   'P 1'
#
loop_
_entity.id
_entity.type
_entity.pdbx_description
1 polymer ?
#
loop_
_entity_poly.entity_id
_entity_poly.type
_entity_poly.pdbx_seq_one_letter_code
_entity_poly.pdbx_strand_id
1 'polypeptide(L)'
;MPEPTARTPSSEPMPEPTRPLWLLAELTYRCPLQCTYCSNPLGYAGIQDELTTAEWVRVLREARALGAAQLGFSGGEPLARPDLVELVAEARRLGYFTNLITSAVGLDAARLDALQAAGLDSV
;
A
#
# COMPACT_ATOMS: atom_id res chain seq x y z
N MET A 1 -17.37 -13.55 26.24
CA MET A 1 -17.32 -13.15 24.82
C MET A 1 -18.06 -14.23 24.06
N PRO A 2 -19.25 -13.96 23.48
CA PRO A 2 -19.95 -14.96 22.69
C PRO A 2 -19.10 -15.31 21.46
N GLU A 3 -19.08 -16.61 21.14
CA GLU A 3 -18.40 -17.18 19.98
C GLU A 3 -19.04 -16.63 18.69
N PRO A 4 -18.25 -16.23 17.67
CA PRO A 4 -18.82 -15.73 16.43
C PRO A 4 -19.60 -16.88 15.76
N THR A 5 -20.92 -16.75 15.68
CA THR A 5 -21.77 -17.68 14.94
C THR A 5 -21.29 -17.75 13.50
N ALA A 6 -20.84 -18.93 13.07
CA ALA A 6 -20.40 -19.18 11.71
C ALA A 6 -21.50 -18.76 10.72
N ARG A 7 -21.20 -17.81 9.82
CA ARG A 7 -22.11 -17.44 8.73
C ARG A 7 -22.27 -18.64 7.82
N THR A 8 -23.49 -19.14 7.69
CA THR A 8 -23.85 -20.08 6.61
C THR A 8 -23.57 -19.39 5.27
N PRO A 9 -22.76 -19.98 4.38
CA PRO A 9 -22.49 -19.39 3.08
C PRO A 9 -23.79 -19.29 2.27
N SER A 10 -24.05 -18.13 1.66
CA SER A 10 -25.24 -17.90 0.84
C SER A 10 -25.15 -18.72 -0.43
N SER A 11 -26.28 -19.31 -0.85
CA SER A 11 -26.43 -20.03 -2.12
C SER A 11 -26.64 -19.10 -3.34
N GLU A 12 -26.61 -17.79 -3.14
CA GLU A 12 -26.74 -16.81 -4.22
C GLU A 12 -25.45 -16.78 -5.06
N PRO A 13 -25.57 -16.72 -6.40
CA PRO A 13 -24.41 -16.58 -7.28
C PRO A 13 -23.68 -15.28 -6.94
N MET A 14 -22.37 -15.38 -6.71
CA MET A 14 -21.55 -14.19 -6.49
C MET A 14 -21.64 -13.26 -7.70
N PRO A 15 -21.81 -11.95 -7.50
CA PRO A 15 -21.77 -11.01 -8.59
C PRO A 15 -20.41 -11.07 -9.29
N GLU A 16 -20.41 -10.92 -10.61
CA GLU A 16 -19.19 -10.76 -11.41
C GLU A 16 -18.34 -9.62 -10.83
N PRO A 17 -17.04 -9.85 -10.53
CA PRO A 17 -16.20 -8.85 -9.92
C PRO A 17 -16.06 -7.64 -10.84
N THR A 18 -16.39 -6.47 -10.31
CA THR A 18 -16.19 -5.20 -11.01
C THR A 18 -14.71 -4.80 -11.02
N ARG A 19 -14.34 -3.88 -11.91
CA ARG A 19 -12.95 -3.39 -11.98
C ARG A 19 -12.53 -2.79 -10.64
N PRO A 20 -11.37 -3.15 -10.08
CA PRO A 20 -10.90 -2.56 -8.84
C PRO A 20 -10.69 -1.06 -9.04
N LEU A 21 -11.18 -0.25 -8.10
CA LEU A 21 -10.99 1.21 -8.15
C LEU A 21 -9.74 1.66 -7.39
N TRP A 22 -9.32 0.88 -6.40
CA TRP A 22 -8.24 1.23 -5.48
C TRP A 22 -7.28 0.06 -5.29
N LEU A 23 -5.99 0.34 -5.39
CA LEU A 23 -4.91 -0.54 -4.94
C LEU A 23 -4.37 -0.02 -3.61
N LEU A 24 -4.43 -0.82 -2.55
CA LEU A 24 -3.69 -0.58 -1.31
C LEU A 24 -2.39 -1.38 -1.36
N ALA A 25 -1.25 -0.70 -1.49
CA ALA A 25 0.07 -1.30 -1.60
C ALA A 25 0.76 -1.31 -0.24
N GLU A 26 0.77 -2.46 0.44
CA GLU A 26 1.52 -2.68 1.68
C GLU A 26 2.99 -2.99 1.34
N LEU A 27 3.81 -1.93 1.25
CA LEU A 27 5.11 -2.01 0.58
C LEU A 27 6.17 -2.79 1.37
N THR A 28 6.06 -2.78 2.69
CA THR A 28 7.02 -3.40 3.62
C THR A 28 6.31 -3.70 4.92
N TYR A 29 6.75 -4.71 5.66
CA TYR A 29 6.26 -4.90 7.03
C TYR A 29 7.10 -4.15 8.07
N ARG A 30 8.26 -3.60 7.70
CA ARG A 30 9.09 -2.81 8.62
C ARG A 30 8.35 -1.54 9.03
N CYS A 31 8.28 -1.30 10.34
CA CYS A 31 7.68 -0.09 10.91
C CYS A 31 8.50 0.32 12.15
N PRO A 32 8.85 1.61 12.32
CA PRO A 32 9.52 2.08 13.54
C PRO A 32 8.60 2.06 14.77
N LEU A 33 7.30 1.80 14.60
CA LEU A 33 6.28 1.79 15.64
C LEU A 33 5.72 0.38 15.86
N GLN A 34 5.14 0.17 17.04
CA GLN A 34 4.48 -1.08 17.45
C GLN A 34 3.12 -0.78 18.10
N CYS A 35 2.23 -0.13 17.33
CA CYS A 35 0.94 0.31 17.82
C CYS A 35 0.06 -0.88 18.24
N THR A 36 -0.64 -0.77 19.37
CA THR A 36 -1.49 -1.86 19.91
C THR A 36 -2.69 -2.22 19.04
N TYR A 37 -3.07 -1.33 18.13
CA TYR A 37 -4.19 -1.48 17.20
C TYR A 37 -3.75 -1.84 15.77
N CYS A 38 -2.45 -2.10 15.54
CA CYS A 38 -1.92 -2.32 14.20
C CYS A 38 -2.34 -3.68 13.62
N SER A 39 -2.67 -3.71 12.33
CA SER A 39 -2.89 -4.95 11.56
C SER A 39 -1.60 -5.62 11.10
N ASN A 40 -0.47 -4.92 11.17
CA ASN A 40 0.85 -5.43 10.79
C ASN A 40 1.23 -6.64 11.66
N PRO A 41 1.76 -7.76 11.11
CA PRO A 41 2.07 -8.96 11.87
C PRO A 41 3.08 -8.72 13.00
N LEU A 42 2.84 -9.26 14.20
CA LEU A 42 3.70 -9.07 15.38
C LEU A 42 5.10 -9.73 15.30
N GLY A 43 5.40 -10.47 14.22
CA GLY A 43 6.64 -11.23 14.02
C GLY A 43 7.33 -10.95 12.67
N TYR A 44 7.14 -9.76 12.10
CA TYR A 44 7.59 -9.46 10.74
C TYR A 44 9.12 -9.51 10.52
N ALA A 45 9.94 -9.49 11.58
CA ALA A 45 11.40 -9.52 11.46
C ALA A 45 11.93 -10.75 10.70
N GLY A 46 11.19 -11.87 10.72
CA GLY A 46 11.52 -13.09 9.98
C GLY A 46 11.05 -13.09 8.52
N ILE A 47 10.26 -12.10 8.09
CA ILE A 47 9.76 -11.99 6.71
C ILE A 47 10.82 -11.27 5.88
N GLN A 48 11.41 -11.99 4.93
CA GLN A 48 12.48 -11.48 4.06
C GLN A 48 12.03 -11.32 2.60
N ASP A 49 10.91 -11.95 2.23
CA ASP A 49 10.42 -11.98 0.85
C ASP A 49 9.52 -10.77 0.56
N GLU A 50 10.08 -9.56 0.63
CA GLU A 50 9.40 -8.35 0.17
C GLU A 50 9.61 -8.15 -1.34
N LEU A 51 8.60 -7.59 -2.02
CA LEU A 51 8.74 -7.25 -3.43
C LEU A 51 9.85 -6.20 -3.63
N THR A 52 10.68 -6.46 -4.63
CA THR A 52 11.66 -5.52 -5.17
C THR A 52 10.96 -4.33 -5.82
N THR A 53 11.70 -3.26 -6.08
CA THR A 53 11.19 -2.08 -6.80
C THR A 53 10.61 -2.45 -8.16
N ALA A 54 11.31 -3.29 -8.93
CA ALA A 54 10.86 -3.73 -10.25
C ALA A 54 9.56 -4.55 -10.19
N GLU A 55 9.42 -5.40 -9.17
CA GLU A 55 8.19 -6.15 -8.95
C GLU A 55 7.03 -5.25 -8.54
N TRP A 56 7.26 -4.26 -7.68
CA TRP A 56 6.24 -3.26 -7.36
C TRP A 56 5.83 -2.47 -8.59
N VAL A 57 6.77 -1.99 -9.41
CA VAL A 57 6.47 -1.31 -10.68
C VAL A 57 5.61 -2.18 -11.60
N ARG A 58 5.90 -3.49 -11.67
CA ARG A 58 5.08 -4.46 -12.42
C ARG A 58 3.66 -4.55 -11.82
N VAL A 59 3.54 -4.69 -10.51
CA VAL A 59 2.23 -4.75 -9.81
C VAL A 59 1.41 -3.48 -10.07
N LEU A 60 2.02 -2.29 -9.97
CA LEU A 60 1.33 -1.02 -10.24
C LEU A 60 0.81 -0.98 -11.68
N ARG A 61 1.61 -1.43 -12.65
CA ARG A 61 1.19 -1.48 -14.06
C ARG A 61 0.03 -2.45 -14.29
N GLU A 62 0.12 -3.65 -13.71
CA GLU A 62 -0.91 -4.69 -13.83
C GLU A 62 -2.22 -4.22 -13.17
N ALA A 63 -2.15 -3.67 -11.96
CA ALA A 63 -3.32 -3.13 -11.27
C ALA A 63 -3.97 -1.95 -12.04
N ARG A 64 -3.15 -1.10 -12.68
CA ARG A 64 -3.65 -0.02 -13.52
C ARG A 64 -4.39 -0.56 -14.73
N ALA A 65 -3.86 -1.60 -15.38
CA ALA A 65 -4.49 -2.27 -16.51
C ALA A 65 -5.82 -2.94 -16.13
N LEU A 66 -5.96 -3.42 -14.89
CA LEU A 66 -7.22 -3.94 -14.34
C LEU A 66 -8.26 -2.85 -14.07
N GLY A 67 -7.85 -1.59 -13.97
CA GLY A 67 -8.73 -0.43 -13.83
C GLY A 67 -8.54 0.37 -12.54
N ALA A 68 -7.59 0.01 -11.67
CA ALA A 68 -7.32 0.76 -10.45
C ALA A 68 -6.99 2.22 -10.81
N ALA A 69 -7.66 3.16 -10.17
CA ALA A 69 -7.49 4.59 -10.40
C ALA A 69 -6.84 5.29 -9.21
N GLN A 70 -7.09 4.79 -8.00
CA GLN A 70 -6.45 5.25 -6.77
C GLN A 70 -5.36 4.26 -6.33
N LEU A 71 -4.32 4.80 -5.68
CA LEU A 71 -3.24 4.03 -5.09
C LEU A 71 -2.92 4.55 -3.70
N GLY A 72 -3.02 3.68 -2.69
CA GLY A 72 -2.54 3.96 -1.34
C GLY A 72 -1.19 3.31 -1.10
N PHE A 73 -0.15 4.10 -0.87
CA PHE A 73 1.14 3.58 -0.38
C PHE A 73 1.05 3.42 1.15
N SER A 74 1.23 2.20 1.62
CA SER A 74 1.05 1.80 3.02
C SER A 74 2.08 0.71 3.39
N GLY A 75 1.78 -0.07 4.43
CA GLY A 75 2.54 -1.20 4.94
C GLY A 75 2.66 -1.13 6.45
N GLY A 76 3.80 -1.54 6.98
CA GLY A 76 4.28 -1.11 8.28
C GLY A 76 4.52 0.40 8.26
N GLU A 77 5.60 0.84 7.62
CA GLU A 77 5.86 2.26 7.34
C GLU A 77 6.47 2.43 5.94
N PRO A 78 5.74 3.03 4.98
CA PRO A 78 6.25 3.23 3.62
C PRO A 78 7.54 4.07 3.58
N LEU A 79 7.73 5.04 4.49
CA LEU A 79 8.97 5.83 4.57
C LEU A 79 10.21 5.01 4.95
N ALA A 80 10.05 3.80 5.48
CA ALA A 80 11.16 2.88 5.74
C ALA A 80 11.76 2.28 4.45
N ARG A 81 11.14 2.51 3.28
CA ARG A 81 11.66 2.09 1.98
C ARG A 81 12.46 3.20 1.28
N PRO A 82 13.70 2.93 0.83
CA PRO A 82 14.53 3.93 0.15
C PRO A 82 14.01 4.29 -1.24
N ASP A 83 13.29 3.37 -1.90
CA ASP A 83 12.77 3.49 -3.27
C ASP A 83 11.37 4.14 -3.36
N LEU A 84 10.81 4.63 -2.24
CA LEU A 84 9.44 5.16 -2.22
C LEU A 84 9.20 6.29 -3.24
N VAL A 85 10.16 7.21 -3.40
CA VAL A 85 10.05 8.33 -4.34
C VAL A 85 9.97 7.84 -5.78
N GLU A 86 10.71 6.78 -6.12
CA GLU A 86 10.66 6.14 -7.44
C GLU A 86 9.29 5.51 -7.70
N LEU A 87 8.73 4.82 -6.71
CA LEU A 87 7.41 4.21 -6.80
C LEU A 87 6.29 5.25 -6.97
N VAL A 88 6.37 6.38 -6.25
CA VAL A 88 5.44 7.51 -6.42
C VAL A 88 5.53 8.09 -7.83
N ALA A 89 6.74 8.32 -8.34
CA ALA A 89 6.94 8.85 -9.69
C ALA A 89 6.38 7.92 -10.77
N GLU A 90 6.60 6.61 -10.65
CA GLU A 90 6.03 5.63 -11.57
C GLU A 90 4.50 5.58 -11.47
N ALA A 91 3.93 5.62 -10.27
CA ALA A 91 2.48 5.66 -10.08
C ALA A 91 1.86 6.89 -10.77
N ARG A 92 2.49 8.06 -10.63
CA ARG A 92 2.07 9.27 -11.33
C ARG A 92 2.15 9.10 -12.85
N ARG A 93 3.23 8.50 -13.36
CA ARG A 93 3.39 8.21 -14.80
C ARG A 93 2.29 7.27 -15.33
N LEU A 94 1.82 6.34 -14.50
CA LEU A 94 0.70 5.44 -14.81
C LEU A 94 -0.69 6.10 -14.67
N GLY A 95 -0.74 7.33 -14.14
CA GLY A 95 -1.97 8.11 -14.01
C GLY A 95 -2.82 7.74 -12.80
N TYR A 96 -2.19 7.25 -11.72
CA TYR A 96 -2.86 7.08 -10.43
C TYR A 96 -3.11 8.42 -9.73
N PHE A 97 -4.20 8.51 -8.97
CA PHE A 97 -4.30 9.42 -7.84
C PHE A 97 -3.68 8.74 -6.61
N THR A 98 -2.65 9.35 -6.02
CA THR A 98 -1.81 8.72 -5.01
C THR A 98 -2.06 9.27 -3.60
N ASN A 99 -2.12 8.38 -2.62
CA ASN A 99 -2.21 8.72 -1.20
C ASN A 99 -1.12 7.99 -0.40
N LEU A 100 -0.40 8.72 0.45
CA LEU A 100 0.63 8.15 1.33
C LEU A 100 0.09 7.99 2.76
N ILE A 101 -0.13 6.75 3.18
CA ILE A 101 -0.57 6.42 4.53
C ILE A 101 0.66 6.20 5.40
N THR A 102 1.02 7.17 6.24
CA THR A 102 2.29 7.16 6.98
C THR A 102 2.12 7.64 8.43
N SER A 103 3.00 7.18 9.32
CA SER A 103 3.19 7.76 10.66
C SER A 103 3.97 9.08 10.63
N ALA A 104 4.54 9.45 9.48
CA ALA A 104 5.49 10.55 9.26
C ALA A 104 6.80 10.44 10.06
N VAL A 105 7.04 9.33 10.77
CA VAL A 105 8.31 9.10 11.47
C VAL A 105 9.42 8.89 10.46
N GLY A 106 10.43 9.75 10.51
CA GLY A 106 11.55 9.76 9.54
C GLY A 106 11.27 10.55 8.27
N LEU A 107 10.16 11.31 8.21
CA LEU A 107 9.94 12.31 7.17
C LEU A 107 10.70 13.59 7.52
N ASP A 108 11.56 14.05 6.60
CA ASP A 108 12.19 15.37 6.66
C ASP A 108 11.72 16.24 5.49
N ALA A 109 12.11 17.51 5.50
CA ALA A 109 11.72 18.47 4.47
C ALA A 109 12.21 18.07 3.07
N ALA A 110 13.46 17.62 2.95
CA ALA A 110 14.03 17.23 1.66
C ALA A 110 13.29 16.03 1.05
N ARG A 111 12.89 15.08 1.88
CA ARG A 111 12.15 13.89 1.46
C ARG A 111 10.69 14.22 1.12
N LEU A 112 10.07 15.13 1.88
CA LEU A 112 8.74 15.65 1.54
C LEU A 112 8.76 16.36 0.19
N ASP A 113 9.73 17.25 -0.05
CA ASP A 113 9.91 17.96 -1.32
C ASP A 113 10.10 16.97 -2.48
N ALA A 114 10.89 15.91 -2.27
CA ALA A 114 11.10 14.86 -3.27
C ALA A 114 9.82 14.08 -3.59
N LEU A 115 9.01 13.73 -2.58
CA LEU A 115 7.73 13.06 -2.77
C LEU A 115 6.71 13.96 -3.50
N GLN A 116 6.66 15.24 -3.14
CA GLN A 116 5.82 16.22 -3.81
C GLN A 116 6.26 16.44 -5.26
N ALA A 117 7.57 16.51 -5.53
CA ALA A 117 8.11 16.65 -6.88
C ALA A 117 7.88 15.40 -7.75
N ALA A 118 7.94 14.21 -7.14
CA ALA A 118 7.50 12.95 -7.78
C ALA A 118 5.99 12.94 -8.07
N GLY A 119 5.25 13.84 -7.42
CA GLY A 119 3.85 14.15 -7.64
C GLY A 119 2.89 13.25 -6.87
N LEU A 120 3.24 13.00 -5.62
CA LEU A 120 2.31 12.54 -4.58
C LEU A 120 1.16 13.54 -4.43
N ASP A 121 -0.08 13.05 -4.43
CA ASP A 121 -1.26 13.93 -4.43
C ASP A 121 -1.83 14.16 -3.01
N SER A 122 -1.66 13.22 -2.09
CA SER A 122 -2.22 13.25 -0.73
C SER A 122 -1.34 12.50 0.27
N VAL A 123 -1.40 12.95 1.54
CA VAL A 123 -0.79 12.31 2.73
C VAL A 123 -1.86 12.22 3.81
#